data_AF-A0A946AQ02-F1
#
_entry.id   AF-A0A946AQ02-F1
#
_cell.length_a   1.000
_cell.length_b   1.000
_cell.length_c   1.000
_cell.angle_alpha   90.00
_cell.angle_beta   90.00
_cell.angle_gamma   90.00
#
_symmetry.space_group_name_H-M   'P 1'
#
loop_
_entity.id
_entity.type
_entity.pdbx_description
1 polymer ?
#
loop_
_entity_poly.entity_id
_entity_poly.type
_entity_poly.pdbx_seq_one_letter_code
_entity_poly.pdbx_strand_id
1 'polypeptide(L)'
;LAQPFETAARTGEFDVIATVKGGGLSGQAGAVRHGISHAMIRFEPGLRPVLKAGGFLTRDSRVVERKKYGRAKARKSFQFSKR
;
A
#
# COMPACT_ATOMS: atom_id res chain seq x y z
N LEU A 1 1.35 7.92 -8.26
CA LEU A 1 2.69 7.48 -7.80
C LEU A 1 3.56 8.65 -7.35
N ALA A 2 3.22 9.90 -7.71
CA ALA A 2 4.01 11.10 -7.42
C ALA A 2 3.94 11.63 -5.97
N GLN A 3 2.92 11.23 -5.20
CA GLN A 3 2.69 11.70 -3.81
C GLN A 3 3.92 11.68 -2.87
N PRO A 4 4.78 10.64 -2.83
CA PRO A 4 6.00 10.69 -2.00
C PRO A 4 7.04 11.72 -2.47
N PHE A 5 7.09 12.03 -3.78
CA PHE A 5 7.97 13.07 -4.32
C PHE A 5 7.44 14.47 -4.04
N GLU A 6 6.12 14.66 -4.15
CA GLU A 6 5.44 15.91 -3.81
C GLU A 6 5.62 16.26 -2.34
N THR A 7 5.42 15.30 -1.44
CA THR A 7 5.57 15.51 0.01
C THR A 7 7.02 15.72 0.44
N ALA A 8 7.99 15.13 -0.25
CA ALA A 8 9.41 15.38 -0.02
C ALA A 8 9.93 16.65 -0.74
N ALA A 9 9.09 17.34 -1.54
CA ALA A 9 9.48 18.45 -2.41
C ALA A 9 10.63 18.11 -3.39
N ARG A 10 10.72 16.85 -3.83
CA ARG A 10 11.75 16.33 -4.76
C ARG A 10 11.17 15.93 -6.11
N THR A 11 10.20 16.70 -6.59
CA THR A 11 9.51 16.43 -7.86
C THR A 11 10.45 16.66 -9.04
N GLY A 12 10.68 15.63 -9.84
CA GLY A 12 11.50 15.71 -11.05
C GLY A 12 13.00 15.48 -10.85
N GLU A 13 13.45 15.21 -9.62
CA GLU A 13 14.87 14.96 -9.32
C GLU A 13 15.28 13.50 -9.49
N PHE A 14 14.32 12.57 -9.52
CA PHE A 14 14.58 11.13 -9.53
C PHE A 14 13.89 10.43 -10.68
N ASP A 15 14.64 9.58 -11.39
CA ASP A 15 14.08 8.58 -12.29
C ASP A 15 13.76 7.28 -11.53
N VAL A 16 12.64 6.65 -11.84
CA VAL A 16 12.13 5.47 -11.11
C VAL A 16 11.87 4.33 -12.07
N ILE A 17 12.75 3.34 -12.02
CA ILE A 17 12.55 2.05 -12.69
C ILE A 17 12.07 1.04 -11.66
N ALA A 18 10.81 0.62 -11.74
CA ALA A 18 10.20 -0.33 -10.80
C ALA A 18 9.71 -1.60 -11.53
N THR A 19 10.05 -2.76 -10.96
CA THR A 19 9.49 -4.05 -11.39
C THR A 19 8.51 -4.55 -10.34
N VAL A 20 7.28 -4.85 -10.74
CA VAL A 20 6.24 -5.42 -9.88
C VAL A 20 5.70 -6.72 -10.45
N LYS A 21 5.36 -7.66 -9.57
CA LYS A 21 4.78 -8.96 -9.93
C LYS A 21 3.65 -9.33 -8.97
N GLY A 22 2.58 -9.93 -9.49
CA GLY A 22 1.41 -10.39 -8.73
C GLY A 22 0.42 -9.27 -8.34
N GLY A 23 -0.70 -9.66 -7.72
CA GLY A 23 -1.76 -8.75 -7.29
C GLY A 23 -2.57 -8.14 -8.43
N GLY A 24 -3.19 -6.98 -8.17
CA GLY A 24 -3.92 -6.18 -9.16
C GLY A 24 -3.36 -4.75 -9.25
N LEU A 25 -3.88 -3.95 -10.19
CA LEU A 25 -3.37 -2.61 -10.52
C LEU A 25 -3.23 -1.68 -9.31
N SER A 26 -4.25 -1.62 -8.45
CA SER A 26 -4.25 -0.76 -7.26
C SER A 26 -3.26 -1.23 -6.20
N GLY A 27 -3.14 -2.54 -5.98
CA GLY A 27 -2.17 -3.13 -5.05
C GLY A 27 -0.73 -2.93 -5.52
N GLN A 28 -0.49 -3.05 -6.83
CA GLN A 28 0.82 -2.75 -7.43
C GLN A 28 1.19 -1.28 -7.28
N ALA A 29 0.27 -0.35 -7.54
CA ALA A 29 0.52 1.08 -7.35
C ALA A 29 0.86 1.42 -5.89
N GLY A 30 0.21 0.76 -4.92
CA GLY A 30 0.54 0.89 -3.49
C GLY A 30 1.93 0.32 -3.15
N ALA A 31 2.28 -0.84 -3.72
CA ALA A 31 3.58 -1.47 -3.52
C ALA A 31 4.73 -0.62 -4.08
N VAL A 32 4.59 -0.09 -5.30
CA VAL A 32 5.59 0.81 -5.91
C VAL A 32 5.77 2.06 -5.06
N ARG A 33 4.67 2.69 -4.62
CA ARG A 33 4.71 3.88 -3.76
C ARG A 33 5.50 3.63 -2.47
N HIS A 34 5.22 2.52 -1.79
CA HIS A 34 5.90 2.16 -0.55
C HIS A 34 7.40 1.85 -0.79
N GLY A 35 7.73 1.20 -1.91
CA GLY A 35 9.11 0.96 -2.32
C GLY A 35 9.90 2.25 -2.57
N ILE A 36 9.30 3.21 -3.28
CA ILE A 36 9.89 4.53 -3.53
C ILE A 36 10.18 5.25 -2.22
N SER A 37 9.23 5.29 -1.28
CA SER A 37 9.43 5.97 0.01
C SER A 37 10.57 5.35 0.82
N HIS A 38 10.76 4.03 0.74
CA HIS A 38 11.90 3.37 1.36
C HIS A 38 13.23 3.66 0.66
N ALA A 39 13.24 3.79 -0.67
CA ALA A 39 14.43 4.18 -1.42
C ALA A 39 14.87 5.61 -1.06
N MET A 40 13.92 6.55 -0.97
CA MET A 40 14.20 7.94 -0.61
C MET A 40 14.81 8.08 0.79
N ILE A 41 14.33 7.33 1.78
CA ILE A 41 14.92 7.35 3.14
C ILE A 41 16.36 6.84 3.14
N ARG A 42 16.68 5.84 2.32
CA ARG A 42 18.04 5.31 2.25
C ARG A 42 19.00 6.30 1.60
N PHE A 43 18.50 7.08 0.65
CA PHE A 43 19.28 8.14 0.00
C PHE A 43 19.48 9.33 0.94
N GLU A 44 18.42 9.84 1.55
CA GLU A 44 18.47 10.98 2.46
C GLU A 44 17.71 10.67 3.76
N PRO A 45 18.40 10.29 4.85
CA PRO A 45 17.77 9.94 6.12
C PRO A 45 16.94 11.06 6.74
N GLY A 46 17.24 12.33 6.39
CA GLY A 46 16.52 13.53 6.84
C GLY A 46 15.07 13.62 6.35
N LEU A 47 14.69 12.86 5.30
CA LEU A 47 13.33 12.86 4.76
C LEU A 47 12.36 11.95 5.55
N ARG A 48 12.87 11.15 6.49
CA ARG A 48 12.07 10.24 7.31
C ARG A 48 10.91 10.91 8.08
N PRO A 49 11.09 12.02 8.80
CA PRO A 49 9.98 12.67 9.52
C PRO A 49 8.85 13.10 8.58
N VAL A 50 9.18 13.67 7.42
CA VAL A 50 8.20 14.15 6.43
C VAL A 50 7.44 12.98 5.81
N LEU A 51 8.15 11.93 5.38
CA LEU A 51 7.53 10.73 4.79
C LEU A 51 6.72 9.92 5.81
N LYS A 52 7.11 9.94 7.09
CA LYS A 52 6.34 9.33 8.18
C LYS A 52 5.04 10.09 8.45
N ALA A 53 5.10 11.42 8.47
CA ALA A 53 3.91 12.25 8.61
C ALA A 53 2.93 12.06 7.44
N GLY A 54 3.44 11.88 6.22
CA GLY A 54 2.64 11.54 5.04
C GLY A 54 2.11 10.10 4.99
N GLY A 55 2.43 9.25 5.97
CA GLY A 55 1.91 7.88 6.05
C GLY A 55 2.47 6.89 5.03
N PHE A 56 3.53 7.25 4.29
CA PHE A 56 4.06 6.40 3.21
C PHE A 56 4.98 5.26 3.68
N LEU A 57 5.42 5.32 4.94
CA LEU A 57 6.30 4.31 5.54
C LEU A 57 5.55 3.12 6.13
N THR A 58 4.25 3.24 6.35
CA THR A 58 3.45 2.16 6.91
C THR A 58 2.98 1.26 5.79
N ARG A 59 3.34 -0.03 5.86
CA ARG A 59 2.79 -1.03 4.95
C ARG A 59 1.29 -1.21 5.24
N ASP A 60 0.47 -1.16 4.19
CA ASP A 60 -0.94 -1.55 4.29
C ASP A 60 -1.05 -3.04 4.63
N SER A 61 -1.56 -3.34 5.82
CA SER A 61 -1.70 -4.70 6.35
C SER A 61 -2.94 -5.43 5.87
N ARG A 62 -3.83 -4.74 5.12
CA ARG A 62 -5.07 -5.34 4.64
C ARG A 62 -4.78 -6.48 3.67
N VAL A 63 -5.33 -7.65 3.98
CA VAL A 63 -5.27 -8.85 3.14
C VAL A 63 -6.67 -9.44 3.04
N VAL A 64 -6.97 -10.09 1.92
CA VAL A 64 -8.27 -10.72 1.71
C VAL A 64 -8.50 -11.80 2.77
N GLU A 65 -9.59 -11.65 3.53
CA GLU A 65 -10.00 -12.67 4.49
C GLU A 65 -10.41 -13.96 3.77
N ARG A 66 -9.97 -15.10 4.30
CA ARG A 66 -10.39 -16.41 3.78
C ARG A 66 -11.89 -16.66 3.96
N LYS A 67 -12.46 -17.51 3.10
CA LYS A 67 -13.82 -18.04 3.29
C LYS A 67 -13.86 -18.93 4.55
N LYS A 68 -14.87 -18.71 5.40
CA LYS A 68 -15.14 -19.53 6.59
C LYS A 68 -16.23 -20.56 6.28
N TYR A 69 -16.17 -21.73 6.90
CA TYR A 69 -17.20 -22.76 6.72
C TYR A 69 -18.57 -22.26 7.21
N GLY A 70 -19.65 -22.77 6.61
CA GLY A 70 -21.02 -22.34 6.91
C GLY A 70 -21.36 -20.91 6.47
N ARG A 71 -20.46 -20.22 5.73
CA ARG A 71 -20.70 -18.87 5.18
C ARG A 71 -20.51 -18.84 3.67
N ALA A 72 -21.27 -17.97 3.00
CA ALA A 72 -21.19 -17.78 1.55
C ALA A 72 -19.89 -17.06 1.13
N LYS A 73 -19.39 -16.13 1.95
CA LYS A 73 -18.10 -15.43 1.79
C LYS A 73 -17.36 -15.36 3.14
N ALA A 74 -16.30 -14.54 3.25
CA ALA A 74 -15.57 -14.36 4.50
C ALA A 74 -16.49 -14.02 5.70
N ARG A 75 -17.48 -13.14 5.49
CA ARG A 75 -18.44 -12.71 6.53
C ARG A 75 -19.91 -12.99 6.21
N LYS A 76 -20.32 -12.98 4.93
CA LYS A 76 -21.71 -13.14 4.48
C LYS A 76 -22.29 -14.51 4.89
N SER A 77 -23.29 -14.51 5.77
CA SER A 77 -24.08 -15.69 6.14
C SER A 77 -25.21 -15.96 5.14
N PHE A 78 -25.75 -17.17 5.18
CA PHE A 78 -27.03 -17.47 4.54
C PHE A 78 -28.19 -16.87 5.35
N GLN A 79 -29.36 -16.75 4.74
CA GLN A 79 -30.57 -16.26 5.43
C GLN A 79 -30.92 -17.22 6.57
N PHE A 80 -31.12 -16.66 7.77
CA PHE A 80 -31.61 -17.41 8.92
C PHE A 80 -33.14 -17.43 8.91
N SER A 81 -33.76 -18.60 9.01
CA SER A 81 -35.20 -18.74 9.22
C SER A 81 -35.45 -19.00 10.70
N LYS A 82 -36.13 -18.06 11.36
CA LYS A 82 -36.60 -18.22 12.73
C LYS A 82 -37.97 -18.90 12.68
N ARG A 83 -38.13 -20.00 13.42
CA ARG A 83 -39.41 -20.66 13.67
C ARG A 83 -39.96 -20.22 15.03
#